data_AF-A0A9P5CF67-F1
#
_entry.id   AF-A0A9P5CF67-F1
#
_cell.length_a   1.000
_cell.length_b   1.000
_cell.length_c   1.000
_cell.angle_alpha   90.00
_cell.angle_beta   90.00
_cell.angle_gamma   90.00
#
_symmetry.space_group_name_H-M   'P 1'
#
loop_
_entity.id
_entity.type
_entity.pdbx_description
1 polymer ?
#
loop_
_entity_poly.entity_id
_entity_poly.type
_entity_poly.pdbx_seq_one_letter_code
_entity_poly.pdbx_strand_id
1 'polypeptide(L)'
;MEICREEKMGRRKASCYCPKLETVSWRDCSGEKVVTTEDLTAQELLKSKETEFAVADVTITYAQGDQIRKCRKCKTAFDEKFLIPRVWWTTLAKRSNGYFGYQDILDSDGTRTGTISWVRFMVKRVSKILDDHDVDEIKYHWVKLNAVTRWNASNNRTDIILFDHPQFAHLNGDSILRDINPRELGDPFWVYPSMVEEIAQLHDVTIWETRNLLRDFELRRAFYRFNYKYLHEIPRHMTHVNEMVYVTESILTSIQKHHGHFLATDKAVDAPPKMFFLNIQSRLDSLHNMVTNLRHRAESNNARIQNEMALTYNDAARIDSSAMRAISLIGLLFLPAAFVAAIFSTSFFNFDAPTGIWKLSSHFWMYWAVAVPLTVVTVVSWFFGPVIMDKVMPQWRRWVE
;
A
#
# COMPACT_ATOMS: atom_id res chain seq x y z
N MET A 1 -0.20 26.11 -47.76
CA MET A 1 -0.19 27.35 -46.96
C MET A 1 -1.45 27.55 -46.10
N GLU A 2 -2.36 26.58 -46.00
CA GLU A 2 -3.58 26.68 -45.17
C GLU A 2 -3.53 25.86 -43.86
N ILE A 3 -2.54 25.00 -43.66
CA ILE A 3 -2.43 24.18 -42.43
C ILE A 3 -1.79 24.97 -41.26
N CYS A 4 -1.19 26.14 -41.51
CA CYS A 4 -0.60 27.00 -40.46
C CYS A 4 -1.55 28.10 -39.92
N ARG A 5 -2.82 28.13 -40.35
CA ARG A 5 -3.76 29.19 -39.93
C ARG A 5 -4.74 28.75 -38.83
N GLU A 6 -5.01 27.45 -38.68
CA GLU A 6 -5.90 26.95 -37.63
C GLU A 6 -5.21 26.81 -36.25
N GLU A 7 -3.88 26.77 -36.16
CA GLU A 7 -3.17 26.81 -34.86
C GLU A 7 -3.16 28.21 -34.19
N LYS A 8 -3.63 29.26 -34.89
CA LYS A 8 -3.62 30.64 -34.38
C LYS A 8 -4.99 31.19 -33.94
N MET A 9 -6.06 30.42 -34.05
CA MET A 9 -7.40 30.82 -33.57
C MET A 9 -7.97 29.75 -32.62
N GLY A 10 -7.45 29.71 -31.38
CA GLY A 10 -7.98 28.76 -30.39
C GLY A 10 -7.32 28.73 -29.01
N ARG A 11 -6.18 29.39 -28.79
CA ARG A 11 -5.63 29.57 -27.42
C ARG A 11 -5.97 30.97 -26.90
N ARG A 12 -7.20 31.15 -26.42
CA ARG A 12 -7.42 32.07 -25.29
C ARG A 12 -6.43 31.60 -24.21
N LYS A 13 -5.38 32.39 -23.94
CA LYS A 13 -4.48 32.17 -22.81
C LYS A 13 -5.36 32.17 -21.57
N ALA A 14 -5.78 31.00 -21.09
CA ALA A 14 -6.29 30.88 -19.74
C ALA A 14 -5.18 31.47 -18.86
N SER A 15 -5.45 32.61 -18.23
CA SER A 15 -4.49 33.24 -17.34
C SER A 15 -4.28 32.25 -16.21
N CYS A 16 -3.18 31.52 -16.28
CA CYS A 16 -2.86 30.60 -15.21
C CYS A 16 -2.55 31.41 -13.96
N TYR A 17 -3.33 31.18 -12.90
CA TYR A 17 -3.16 31.81 -11.61
C TYR A 17 -2.22 30.94 -10.75
N CYS A 18 -1.11 31.51 -10.31
CA CYS A 18 -0.30 30.88 -9.26
C CYS A 18 -0.97 31.17 -7.92
N PRO A 19 -1.31 30.16 -7.12
CA PRO A 19 -1.77 30.41 -5.76
C PRO A 19 -0.69 31.15 -4.99
N LYS A 20 -1.11 31.93 -4.00
CA LYS A 20 -0.18 32.42 -2.97
C LYS A 20 0.36 31.22 -2.22
N LEU A 21 1.65 31.28 -1.91
CA LEU A 21 2.40 30.23 -1.28
C LEU A 21 2.76 30.71 0.11
N GLU A 22 2.31 29.97 1.11
CA GLU A 22 2.73 30.21 2.48
C GLU A 22 4.21 29.81 2.59
N THR A 23 5.03 30.76 3.01
CA THR A 23 6.46 30.56 3.23
C THR A 23 6.82 30.95 4.65
N VAL A 24 7.38 30.00 5.39
CA VAL A 24 7.94 30.21 6.72
C VAL A 24 9.44 30.38 6.60
N SER A 25 9.96 31.47 7.16
CA SER A 25 11.37 31.79 7.21
C SER A 25 11.88 31.66 8.65
N TRP A 26 13.04 31.06 8.81
CA TRP A 26 13.72 30.91 10.09
C TRP A 26 15.15 31.47 9.99
N ARG A 27 15.57 32.19 11.03
CA ARG A 27 16.92 32.74 11.15
C ARG A 27 17.42 32.65 12.59
N ASP A 28 18.72 32.45 12.76
CA ASP A 28 19.41 32.62 14.04
C ASP A 28 20.05 34.02 14.14
N CYS A 29 19.47 34.91 14.93
CA CYS A 29 19.97 36.24 15.21
C CYS A 29 20.77 36.24 16.52
N SER A 30 22.02 35.74 16.48
CA SER A 30 22.93 35.75 17.65
C SER A 30 22.36 35.02 18.89
N GLY A 31 21.63 33.93 18.69
CA GLY A 31 21.01 33.12 19.74
C GLY A 31 19.51 33.35 19.92
N GLU A 32 18.96 34.39 19.31
CA GLU A 32 17.50 34.60 19.23
C GLU A 32 16.95 33.98 17.94
N LYS A 33 16.07 32.98 18.09
CA LYS A 33 15.43 32.28 16.98
C LYS A 33 14.22 33.08 16.50
N VAL A 34 14.30 33.63 15.29
CA VAL A 34 13.22 34.40 14.68
C VAL A 34 12.52 33.55 13.63
N VAL A 35 11.19 33.43 13.74
CA VAL A 35 10.34 32.73 12.77
C VAL A 35 9.32 33.73 12.22
N THR A 36 9.27 33.87 10.90
CA THR A 36 8.31 34.73 10.21
C THR A 36 7.58 33.97 9.12
N THR A 37 6.30 34.29 8.94
CA THR A 37 5.43 33.65 7.96
C THR A 37 4.90 34.71 7.01
N GLU A 38 5.10 34.49 5.71
CA GLU A 38 4.69 35.40 4.64
C GLU A 38 4.00 34.63 3.52
N ASP A 39 3.00 35.24 2.89
CA ASP A 39 2.34 34.71 1.69
C ASP A 39 2.98 35.29 0.43
N LEU A 40 3.77 34.49 -0.27
CA LEU A 40 4.52 34.91 -1.45
C LEU A 40 3.86 34.42 -2.74
N THR A 41 3.87 35.28 -3.77
CA THR A 41 3.54 34.89 -5.15
C THR A 41 4.76 34.30 -5.86
N ALA A 42 4.52 33.53 -6.93
CA ALA A 42 5.59 32.96 -7.75
C ALA A 42 6.58 33.99 -8.32
N GLN A 43 6.15 35.25 -8.49
CA GLN A 43 7.02 36.33 -8.98
C GLN A 43 7.83 36.96 -7.85
N GLU A 44 7.28 37.04 -6.64
CA GLU A 44 7.99 37.49 -5.44
C GLU A 44 9.08 36.50 -5.04
N LEU A 45 8.85 35.19 -5.21
CA LEU A 45 9.89 34.16 -5.04
C LEU A 45 11.16 34.40 -5.88
N LEU A 46 11.00 35.01 -7.07
CA LEU A 46 12.11 35.36 -7.96
C LEU A 46 12.77 36.71 -7.61
N LYS A 47 12.04 37.63 -6.97
CA LYS A 47 12.53 38.96 -6.60
C LYS A 47 13.23 38.91 -5.24
N SER A 48 14.42 38.32 -5.22
CA SER A 48 15.18 37.98 -4.01
C SER A 48 15.87 39.13 -3.26
N LYS A 49 15.49 40.41 -3.44
CA LYS A 49 16.30 41.54 -2.95
C LYS A 49 15.71 42.38 -1.82
N GLU A 50 14.42 42.25 -1.47
CA GLU A 50 13.77 43.15 -0.49
C GLU A 50 12.91 42.44 0.58
N THR A 51 12.88 41.11 0.62
CA THR A 51 12.03 40.33 1.55
C THR A 51 12.86 39.66 2.65
N GLU A 52 12.29 39.43 3.85
CA GLU A 52 12.97 38.66 4.92
C GLU A 52 13.41 37.27 4.46
N PHE A 53 12.67 36.70 3.51
CA PHE A 53 13.00 35.49 2.75
C PHE A 53 14.40 35.50 2.10
N ALA A 54 14.98 36.67 1.79
CA ALA A 54 16.29 36.76 1.15
C ALA A 54 17.45 36.48 2.11
N VAL A 55 17.28 36.77 3.40
CA VAL A 55 18.36 36.71 4.40
C VAL A 55 18.09 35.64 5.48
N ALA A 56 17.03 34.83 5.34
CA ALA A 56 16.77 33.66 6.18
C ALA A 56 17.78 32.52 5.95
N ASP A 57 18.06 31.77 7.02
CA ASP A 57 18.95 30.59 6.99
C ASP A 57 18.19 29.34 6.53
N VAL A 58 16.92 29.23 6.93
CA VAL A 58 16.04 28.14 6.50
C VAL A 58 14.73 28.73 6.01
N THR A 59 14.23 28.23 4.87
CA THR A 59 12.89 28.58 4.39
C THR A 59 12.08 27.31 4.11
N ILE A 60 10.80 27.31 4.48
CA ILE A 60 9.86 26.24 4.20
C ILE A 60 8.69 26.83 3.41
N THR A 61 8.51 26.38 2.18
CA THR A 61 7.42 26.83 1.31
C THR A 61 6.41 25.71 1.10
N TYR A 62 5.15 25.99 1.42
CA TYR A 62 4.05 25.05 1.21
C TYR A 62 3.40 25.26 -0.15
N ALA A 63 3.32 24.19 -0.93
CA ALA A 63 2.91 24.26 -2.32
C ALA A 63 1.96 23.12 -2.71
N GLN A 64 1.04 23.40 -3.65
CA GLN A 64 0.23 22.36 -4.29
C GLN A 64 0.86 21.98 -5.63
N GLY A 65 1.59 20.86 -5.65
CA GLY A 65 2.38 20.43 -6.81
C GLY A 65 1.53 20.20 -8.06
N ASP A 66 0.29 19.71 -7.88
CA ASP A 66 -0.65 19.51 -9.00
C ASP A 66 -1.19 20.80 -9.60
N GLN A 67 -1.28 21.89 -8.83
CA GLN A 67 -1.63 23.20 -9.37
C GLN A 67 -0.44 23.82 -10.11
N ILE A 68 0.75 23.75 -9.51
CA ILE A 68 2.00 24.29 -10.07
C ILE A 68 2.31 23.62 -11.42
N ARG A 69 2.16 22.29 -11.51
CA ARG A 69 2.36 21.52 -12.75
C ARG A 69 1.50 21.99 -13.92
N LYS A 70 0.26 22.41 -13.66
CA LYS A 70 -0.67 22.90 -14.70
C LYS A 70 -0.27 24.29 -15.20
N CYS A 71 0.56 25.00 -14.44
CA CYS A 71 0.92 26.38 -14.71
C CYS A 71 2.34 26.54 -15.24
N ARG A 72 2.48 26.89 -16.52
CA ARG A 72 3.82 27.11 -17.10
C ARG A 72 4.61 28.22 -16.38
N LYS A 73 3.95 29.31 -15.97
CA LYS A 73 4.60 30.42 -15.26
C LYS A 73 5.12 30.00 -13.88
N CYS A 74 4.29 29.36 -13.05
CA CYS A 74 4.75 28.91 -11.73
C CYS A 74 5.83 27.86 -11.87
N LYS A 75 5.66 26.91 -12.80
CA LYS A 75 6.67 25.89 -13.06
C LYS A 75 8.04 26.50 -13.40
N THR A 76 8.08 27.47 -14.32
CA THR A 76 9.33 28.18 -14.66
C THR A 76 9.92 28.90 -13.45
N ALA A 77 9.11 29.56 -12.62
CA ALA A 77 9.61 30.22 -11.41
C ALA A 77 10.25 29.22 -10.42
N PHE A 78 9.63 28.06 -10.22
CA PHE A 78 10.19 27.01 -9.36
C PHE A 78 11.45 26.38 -9.95
N ASP A 79 11.48 26.17 -11.27
CA ASP A 79 12.65 25.65 -11.98
C ASP A 79 13.83 26.63 -11.88
N GLU A 80 13.59 27.93 -12.05
CA GLU A 80 14.64 28.96 -11.96
C GLU A 80 15.14 29.16 -10.54
N LYS A 81 14.25 29.18 -9.54
CA LYS A 81 14.61 29.46 -8.14
C LYS A 81 15.26 28.25 -7.45
N PHE A 82 14.67 27.06 -7.62
CA PHE A 82 15.03 25.88 -6.83
C PHE A 82 15.73 24.80 -7.66
N LEU A 83 15.86 24.98 -8.98
CA LEU A 83 16.53 24.05 -9.90
C LEU A 83 15.89 22.66 -9.92
N ILE A 84 14.57 22.59 -9.79
CA ILE A 84 13.82 21.32 -9.72
C ILE A 84 14.13 20.46 -10.96
N PRO A 85 14.54 19.19 -10.79
CA PRO A 85 14.92 18.36 -11.92
C PRO A 85 13.73 18.07 -12.84
N ARG A 86 14.01 17.98 -14.15
CA ARG A 86 12.98 17.68 -15.17
C ARG A 86 12.18 16.41 -14.86
N VAL A 87 12.85 15.38 -14.32
CA VAL A 87 12.22 14.10 -13.97
C VAL A 87 11.09 14.27 -12.96
N TRP A 88 11.21 15.20 -12.01
CA TRP A 88 10.20 15.44 -10.96
C TRP A 88 8.86 15.94 -11.53
N TRP A 89 8.90 16.65 -12.66
CA TRP A 89 7.71 17.16 -13.35
C TRP A 89 6.99 16.12 -14.19
N THR A 90 7.60 14.95 -14.42
CA THR A 90 7.03 13.91 -15.27
C THR A 90 5.91 13.15 -14.58
N THR A 91 5.08 12.47 -15.38
CA THR A 91 4.07 11.53 -14.88
C THR A 91 4.69 10.34 -14.15
N LEU A 92 5.93 9.95 -14.50
CA LEU A 92 6.68 8.89 -13.84
C LEU A 92 6.90 9.21 -12.37
N ALA A 93 7.50 10.37 -12.07
CA ALA A 93 7.68 10.85 -10.71
C ALA A 93 6.34 11.00 -9.98
N LYS A 94 5.32 11.54 -10.65
CA LYS A 94 3.99 11.71 -10.05
C LYS A 94 3.33 10.38 -9.63
N ARG A 95 3.50 9.31 -10.42
CA ARG A 95 2.85 8.00 -10.21
C ARG A 95 3.70 7.01 -9.41
N SER A 96 4.97 7.32 -9.14
CA SER A 96 5.81 6.45 -8.30
C SER A 96 5.30 6.38 -6.86
N ASN A 97 5.46 5.21 -6.25
CA ASN A 97 5.16 4.93 -4.84
C ASN A 97 6.15 5.63 -3.91
N GLY A 98 7.37 5.87 -4.38
CA GLY A 98 8.37 6.65 -3.67
C GLY A 98 9.70 6.69 -4.40
N TYR A 99 10.55 7.66 -4.05
CA TYR A 99 11.91 7.78 -4.57
C TYR A 99 12.71 8.80 -3.78
N PHE A 100 14.03 8.69 -3.87
CA PHE A 100 14.97 9.72 -3.48
C PHE A 100 15.85 10.08 -4.69
N GLY A 101 16.16 11.37 -4.83
CA GLY A 101 17.21 11.81 -5.73
C GLY A 101 18.03 12.91 -5.09
N TYR A 102 19.30 12.96 -5.48
CA TYR A 102 20.29 13.89 -4.97
C TYR A 102 21.21 14.29 -6.13
N GLN A 103 21.58 15.56 -6.17
CA GLN A 103 22.48 16.10 -7.17
C GLN A 103 23.31 17.25 -6.56
N ASP A 104 24.62 17.18 -6.76
CA ASP A 104 25.51 18.31 -6.49
C ASP A 104 25.36 19.36 -7.58
N ILE A 105 25.33 20.62 -7.17
CA ILE A 105 25.33 21.78 -8.06
C ILE A 105 26.75 22.33 -8.04
N LEU A 106 27.36 22.32 -9.22
CA LEU A 106 28.76 22.62 -9.42
C LEU A 106 28.91 23.96 -10.15
N ASP A 107 29.98 24.68 -9.84
CA ASP A 107 30.43 25.81 -10.64
C ASP A 107 31.16 25.35 -11.91
N SER A 108 31.55 26.27 -12.78
CA SER A 108 32.36 26.00 -13.99
C SER A 108 33.64 25.21 -13.68
N ASP A 109 34.19 25.40 -12.48
CA ASP A 109 35.45 24.81 -12.03
C ASP A 109 35.25 23.44 -11.36
N GLY A 110 34.00 22.92 -11.34
CA GLY A 110 33.66 21.65 -10.72
C GLY A 110 33.56 21.69 -9.19
N THR A 111 33.68 22.87 -8.57
CA THR A 111 33.50 23.05 -7.13
C THR A 111 32.02 23.09 -6.77
N ARG A 112 31.63 22.41 -5.69
CA ARG A 112 30.24 22.34 -5.23
C ARG A 112 29.79 23.69 -4.65
N THR A 113 28.84 24.34 -5.32
CA THR A 113 28.19 25.59 -4.85
C THR A 113 26.92 25.32 -4.06
N GLY A 114 26.40 24.09 -4.12
CA GLY A 114 25.32 23.62 -3.28
C GLY A 114 24.81 22.25 -3.70
N THR A 115 23.68 21.84 -3.14
CA THR A 115 23.05 20.57 -3.47
C THR A 115 21.55 20.75 -3.69
N ILE A 116 20.98 19.84 -4.46
CA ILE A 116 19.53 19.69 -4.58
C ILE A 116 19.17 18.24 -4.36
N SER A 117 18.11 18.02 -3.60
CA SER A 117 17.58 16.70 -3.37
C SER A 117 16.05 16.74 -3.35
N TRP A 118 15.46 15.62 -3.70
CA TRP A 118 14.02 15.50 -3.80
C TRP A 118 13.60 14.12 -3.33
N VAL A 119 12.53 14.09 -2.56
CA VAL A 119 12.04 12.85 -1.96
C VAL A 119 10.53 12.76 -2.09
N ARG A 120 10.07 11.53 -2.25
CA ARG A 120 8.65 11.19 -2.21
C ARG A 120 8.46 9.98 -1.33
N PHE A 121 7.63 10.14 -0.31
CA PHE A 121 7.05 9.06 0.46
C PHE A 121 5.55 8.97 0.19
N MET A 122 5.03 7.75 0.26
CA MET A 122 3.61 7.47 0.15
C MET A 122 3.22 6.48 1.22
N VAL A 123 2.10 6.72 1.88
CA VAL A 123 1.56 5.85 2.93
C VAL A 123 0.06 5.67 2.69
N LYS A 124 -0.42 4.44 2.81
CA LYS A 124 -1.85 4.11 2.65
C LYS A 124 -2.49 3.93 4.01
N ARG A 125 -3.38 4.84 4.38
CA ARG A 125 -4.19 4.70 5.59
C ARG A 125 -5.45 3.93 5.29
N VAL A 126 -5.86 3.08 6.22
CA VAL A 126 -7.10 2.31 6.10
C VAL A 126 -7.98 2.52 7.32
N SER A 127 -9.28 2.65 7.07
CA SER A 127 -10.27 2.76 8.12
C SER A 127 -11.43 1.82 7.83
N LYS A 128 -12.01 1.32 8.90
CA LYS A 128 -13.26 0.57 8.85
C LYS A 128 -14.42 1.55 8.97
N ILE A 129 -15.38 1.46 8.07
CA ILE A 129 -16.65 2.19 8.14
C ILE A 129 -17.82 1.22 7.91
N LEU A 130 -19.03 1.69 8.19
CA LEU A 130 -20.26 1.03 7.75
C LEU A 130 -20.68 1.63 6.41
N ASP A 131 -21.07 0.78 5.46
CA ASP A 131 -21.67 1.23 4.19
C ASP A 131 -23.16 1.58 4.36
N ASP A 132 -23.80 2.02 3.27
CA ASP A 132 -25.23 2.42 3.26
C ASP A 132 -26.19 1.28 3.66
N HIS A 133 -25.70 0.05 3.77
CA HIS A 133 -26.48 -1.14 4.14
C HIS A 133 -26.04 -1.71 5.50
N ASP A 134 -25.35 -0.92 6.33
CA ASP A 134 -24.79 -1.34 7.63
C ASP A 134 -23.82 -2.54 7.52
N VAL A 135 -23.18 -2.70 6.36
CA VAL A 135 -22.15 -3.72 6.14
C VAL A 135 -20.77 -3.10 6.32
N ASP A 136 -19.91 -3.83 7.02
CA ASP A 136 -18.52 -3.42 7.22
C ASP A 136 -17.77 -3.26 5.89
N GLU A 137 -17.32 -2.03 5.60
CA GLU A 137 -16.51 -1.66 4.45
C GLU A 137 -15.16 -1.09 4.89
N ILE A 138 -14.10 -1.40 4.13
CA ILE A 138 -12.78 -0.82 4.33
C ILE A 138 -12.61 0.35 3.36
N LYS A 139 -12.47 1.57 3.89
CA LYS A 139 -12.05 2.74 3.10
C LYS A 139 -10.56 2.97 3.27
N TYR A 140 -9.99 3.67 2.30
CA TYR A 140 -8.59 4.05 2.33
C TYR A 140 -8.38 5.44 1.75
N HIS A 141 -7.31 6.08 2.19
CA HIS A 141 -6.80 7.29 1.57
C HIS A 141 -5.28 7.26 1.56
N TRP A 142 -4.69 8.01 0.63
CA TRP A 142 -3.25 8.09 0.46
C TRP A 142 -2.72 9.39 1.07
N VAL A 143 -1.78 9.25 1.99
CA VAL A 143 -0.99 10.36 2.51
C VAL A 143 0.34 10.34 1.77
N LYS A 144 0.80 11.51 1.31
CA LYS A 144 2.05 11.64 0.57
C LYS A 144 2.85 12.80 1.13
N LEU A 145 4.16 12.58 1.27
CA LEU A 145 5.13 13.64 1.51
C LEU A 145 5.96 13.77 0.25
N ASN A 146 5.89 14.92 -0.40
CA ASN A 146 6.77 15.25 -1.51
C ASN A 146 7.57 16.46 -1.07
N ALA A 147 8.88 16.32 -0.96
CA ALA A 147 9.74 17.42 -0.57
C ALA A 147 10.83 17.63 -1.62
N VAL A 148 11.18 18.90 -1.84
CA VAL A 148 12.38 19.30 -2.57
C VAL A 148 13.18 20.21 -1.66
N THR A 149 14.47 19.96 -1.57
CA THR A 149 15.40 20.66 -0.68
C THR A 149 16.57 21.17 -1.50
N ARG A 150 16.85 22.46 -1.40
CA ARG A 150 17.96 23.13 -2.06
C ARG A 150 18.85 23.73 -1.00
N TRP A 151 20.10 23.29 -0.94
CA TRP A 151 21.09 23.78 0.01
C TRP A 151 22.17 24.60 -0.68
N ASN A 152 22.45 25.79 -0.20
CA ASN A 152 23.48 26.68 -0.74
C ASN A 152 24.71 26.71 0.16
N ALA A 153 25.87 26.35 -0.40
CA ALA A 153 27.11 26.24 0.37
C ALA A 153 27.66 27.60 0.83
N SER A 154 27.38 28.69 0.09
CA SER A 154 27.94 30.01 0.39
C SER A 154 27.48 30.60 1.73
N ASN A 155 26.27 30.27 2.15
CA ASN A 155 25.63 30.80 3.35
C ASN A 155 24.98 29.71 4.23
N ASN A 156 25.24 28.43 3.95
CA ASN A 156 24.58 27.28 4.60
C ASN A 156 23.05 27.37 4.62
N ARG A 157 22.46 28.06 3.63
CA ARG A 157 21.01 28.26 3.55
C ARG A 157 20.34 27.02 3.01
N THR A 158 19.22 26.63 3.62
CA THR A 158 18.39 25.52 3.15
C THR A 158 17.00 26.02 2.77
N ASP A 159 16.64 25.87 1.50
CA ASP A 159 15.28 26.11 1.01
C ASP A 159 14.55 24.78 0.87
N ILE A 160 13.42 24.63 1.56
CA ILE A 160 12.60 23.43 1.62
C ILE A 160 11.25 23.74 1.00
N ILE A 161 10.78 22.84 0.14
CA ILE A 161 9.45 22.93 -0.45
C ILE A 161 8.69 21.67 -0.11
N LEU A 162 7.55 21.83 0.56
CA LEU A 162 6.66 20.73 0.92
C LEU A 162 5.43 20.77 0.02
N PHE A 163 5.26 19.71 -0.77
CA PHE A 163 4.22 19.62 -1.78
C PHE A 163 3.07 18.69 -1.37
N ASP A 164 1.85 19.18 -1.63
CA ASP A 164 0.58 18.48 -1.47
C ASP A 164 0.29 18.03 0.00
N HIS A 165 -0.92 17.49 0.23
CA HIS A 165 -1.41 17.05 1.53
C HIS A 165 -1.18 18.07 2.67
N PRO A 166 -1.87 19.24 2.63
CA PRO A 166 -1.55 20.41 3.47
C PRO A 166 -1.35 20.08 4.95
N GLN A 167 -2.25 19.32 5.57
CA GLN A 167 -2.14 18.96 6.99
C GLN A 167 -0.84 18.21 7.34
N PHE A 168 -0.40 17.30 6.47
CA PHE A 168 0.80 16.50 6.73
C PHE A 168 2.07 17.27 6.35
N ALA A 169 1.98 18.14 5.34
CA ALA A 169 3.05 19.08 5.02
C ALA A 169 3.33 20.02 6.20
N HIS A 170 2.30 20.62 6.80
CA HIS A 170 2.47 21.49 7.98
C HIS A 170 3.03 20.74 9.17
N LEU A 171 2.52 19.54 9.47
CA LEU A 171 3.08 18.66 10.52
C LEU A 171 4.59 18.44 10.33
N ASN A 172 5.02 18.13 9.10
CA ASN A 172 6.44 17.96 8.78
C ASN A 172 7.22 19.28 8.91
N GLY A 173 6.66 20.40 8.46
CA GLY A 173 7.29 21.71 8.59
C GLY A 173 7.48 22.12 10.05
N ASP A 174 6.48 21.93 10.89
CA ASP A 174 6.55 22.19 12.33
C ASP A 174 7.62 21.33 13.01
N SER A 175 7.69 20.04 12.67
CA SER A 175 8.73 19.14 13.18
C SER A 175 10.13 19.55 12.71
N ILE A 176 10.29 19.93 11.44
CA ILE A 176 11.56 20.44 10.92
C ILE A 176 11.97 21.71 11.68
N LEU A 177 11.07 22.68 11.86
CA LEU A 177 11.34 23.93 12.56
C LEU A 177 11.73 23.71 14.03
N ARG A 178 11.05 22.78 14.71
CA ARG A 178 11.34 22.41 16.09
C ARG A 178 12.74 21.82 16.23
N ASP A 179 13.17 21.01 15.27
CA ASP A 179 14.41 20.24 15.35
C ASP A 179 15.63 20.97 14.76
N ILE A 180 15.47 22.23 14.30
CA ILE A 180 16.57 23.03 13.75
C ILE A 180 17.70 23.20 14.78
N ASN A 181 18.87 22.69 14.39
CA ASN A 181 20.13 22.91 15.07
C ASN A 181 21.06 23.76 14.17
N PRO A 182 21.38 25.02 14.55
CA PRO A 182 22.23 25.90 13.74
C PRO A 182 23.58 25.28 13.35
N ARG A 183 24.11 24.37 14.18
CA ARG A 183 25.40 23.69 13.95
C ARG A 183 25.35 22.63 12.87
N GLU A 184 24.16 22.19 12.48
CA GLU A 184 23.92 21.15 11.47
C GLU A 184 23.57 21.73 10.09
N LEU A 185 23.31 23.04 9.99
CA LEU A 185 22.89 23.69 8.74
C LEU A 185 23.93 23.62 7.60
N GLY A 186 25.19 23.32 7.92
CA GLY A 186 26.23 23.06 6.93
C GLY A 186 26.10 21.71 6.23
N ASP A 187 25.17 20.84 6.64
CA ASP A 187 24.94 19.53 6.04
C ASP A 187 23.56 19.48 5.35
N PRO A 188 23.46 19.32 4.02
CA PRO A 188 22.18 19.34 3.32
C PRO A 188 21.20 18.22 3.72
N PHE A 189 21.65 17.21 4.48
CA PHE A 189 20.82 16.11 4.94
C PHE A 189 20.17 16.34 6.31
N TRP A 190 20.43 17.47 6.99
CA TRP A 190 19.92 17.75 8.34
C TRP A 190 18.39 17.68 8.46
N VAL A 191 17.67 17.90 7.36
CA VAL A 191 16.19 17.89 7.29
C VAL A 191 15.57 16.49 7.30
N TYR A 192 16.30 15.48 6.85
CA TYR A 192 15.72 14.15 6.62
C TYR A 192 15.37 13.37 7.88
N PRO A 193 16.14 13.45 8.99
CA PRO A 193 15.72 12.84 10.25
C PRO A 193 14.28 13.21 10.65
N SER A 194 13.94 14.51 10.67
CA SER A 194 12.59 14.95 11.04
C SER A 194 11.52 14.48 10.04
N MET A 195 11.78 14.57 8.74
CA MET A 195 10.82 14.08 7.72
C MET A 195 10.59 12.56 7.81
N VAL A 196 11.67 11.79 8.03
CA VAL A 196 11.62 10.33 8.10
C VAL A 196 10.96 9.88 9.40
N GLU A 197 11.15 10.60 10.51
CA GLU A 197 10.46 10.33 11.77
C GLU A 197 8.94 10.46 11.62
N GLU A 198 8.44 11.54 11.02
CA GLU A 198 7.00 11.71 10.76
C GLU A 198 6.43 10.60 9.86
N ILE A 199 7.20 10.18 8.84
CA ILE A 199 6.82 9.07 7.97
C ILE A 199 6.84 7.72 8.72
N ALA A 200 7.82 7.48 9.58
CA ALA A 200 7.91 6.26 10.37
C ALA A 200 6.75 6.14 11.38
N GLN A 201 6.39 7.24 12.04
CA GLN A 201 5.21 7.29 12.91
C GLN A 201 3.92 7.00 12.14
N LEU A 202 3.78 7.57 10.94
CA LEU A 202 2.63 7.32 10.08
C LEU A 202 2.55 5.85 9.64
N HIS A 203 3.69 5.23 9.29
CA HIS A 203 3.75 3.80 8.97
C HIS A 203 3.32 2.93 10.15
N ASP A 204 3.81 3.21 11.37
CA ASP A 204 3.40 2.47 12.56
C ASP A 204 1.87 2.48 12.71
N VAL A 205 1.24 3.66 12.60
CA VAL A 205 -0.22 3.81 12.63
C VAL A 205 -0.90 2.92 11.57
N THR A 206 -0.46 2.94 10.32
CA THR A 206 -1.10 2.14 9.24
C THR A 206 -0.92 0.64 9.40
N ILE A 207 0.21 0.20 9.96
CA ILE A 207 0.45 -1.20 10.30
C ILE A 207 -0.49 -1.64 11.43
N TRP A 208 -0.74 -0.77 12.40
CA TRP A 208 -1.73 -1.03 13.44
C TRP A 208 -3.16 -1.03 12.92
N GLU A 209 -3.53 -0.08 12.06
CA GLU A 209 -4.85 -0.03 11.41
C GLU A 209 -5.14 -1.35 10.67
N THR A 210 -4.22 -1.81 9.83
CA THR A 210 -4.38 -3.08 9.11
C THR A 210 -4.41 -4.30 10.03
N ARG A 211 -3.54 -4.36 11.05
CA ARG A 211 -3.55 -5.42 12.07
C ARG A 211 -4.87 -5.45 12.83
N ASN A 212 -5.48 -4.31 13.10
CA ASN A 212 -6.76 -4.20 13.78
C ASN A 212 -7.91 -4.72 12.92
N LEU A 213 -7.91 -4.47 11.60
CA LEU A 213 -8.89 -5.07 10.68
C LEU A 213 -8.84 -6.61 10.70
N LEU A 214 -7.64 -7.18 10.67
CA LEU A 214 -7.45 -8.63 10.80
C LEU A 214 -7.91 -9.14 12.17
N ARG A 215 -7.50 -8.46 13.25
CA ARG A 215 -7.90 -8.85 14.61
C ARG A 215 -9.43 -8.84 14.77
N ASP A 216 -10.07 -7.86 14.19
CA ASP A 216 -11.52 -7.72 14.19
C ASP A 216 -12.21 -8.87 13.45
N PHE A 217 -11.67 -9.27 12.30
CA PHE A 217 -12.11 -10.48 11.59
C PHE A 217 -11.93 -11.75 12.44
N GLU A 218 -10.76 -11.93 13.06
CA GLU A 218 -10.46 -13.09 13.92
C GLU A 218 -11.47 -13.23 15.08
N LEU A 219 -11.86 -12.10 15.71
CA LEU A 219 -12.82 -12.10 16.82
C LEU A 219 -14.25 -12.37 16.37
N ARG A 220 -14.59 -12.07 15.11
CA ARG A 220 -15.96 -12.15 14.57
C ARG A 220 -16.09 -13.13 13.40
N ARG A 221 -15.31 -14.22 13.39
CA ARG A 221 -15.33 -15.23 12.30
C ARG A 221 -16.73 -15.74 11.95
N ALA A 222 -17.58 -15.95 12.95
CA ALA A 222 -18.96 -16.40 12.73
C ALA A 222 -19.81 -15.38 11.96
N PHE A 223 -19.61 -14.08 12.23
CA PHE A 223 -20.30 -12.98 11.56
C PHE A 223 -19.84 -12.84 10.09
N TYR A 224 -18.54 -12.99 9.83
CA TYR A 224 -17.97 -12.86 8.48
C TYR A 224 -18.07 -14.12 7.62
N ARG A 225 -18.66 -15.21 8.12
CA ARG A 225 -18.76 -16.50 7.40
C ARG A 225 -19.34 -16.38 5.99
N PHE A 226 -20.19 -15.38 5.74
CA PHE A 226 -20.80 -15.10 4.44
C PHE A 226 -20.31 -13.80 3.77
N ASN A 227 -19.46 -13.02 4.45
CA ASN A 227 -18.91 -11.76 3.92
C ASN A 227 -17.45 -11.95 3.49
N TYR A 228 -17.27 -12.65 2.37
CA TYR A 228 -15.96 -12.89 1.76
C TYR A 228 -15.31 -11.61 1.24
N LYS A 229 -16.09 -10.55 0.96
CA LYS A 229 -15.59 -9.27 0.48
C LYS A 229 -14.70 -8.59 1.52
N TYR A 230 -15.15 -8.53 2.78
CA TYR A 230 -14.34 -7.92 3.85
C TYR A 230 -13.02 -8.67 4.06
N LEU A 231 -13.07 -10.01 4.13
CA LEU A 231 -11.87 -10.84 4.26
C LEU A 231 -10.92 -10.69 3.06
N HIS A 232 -11.45 -10.52 1.85
CA HIS A 232 -10.65 -10.34 0.63
C HIS A 232 -9.98 -8.96 0.54
N GLU A 233 -10.62 -7.91 1.05
CA GLU A 233 -10.05 -6.56 0.99
C GLU A 233 -8.90 -6.37 1.99
N ILE A 234 -8.93 -7.00 3.18
CA ILE A 234 -7.84 -6.91 4.17
C ILE A 234 -6.45 -7.22 3.58
N PRO A 235 -6.18 -8.39 2.96
CA PRO A 235 -4.87 -8.73 2.40
C PRO A 235 -4.48 -7.79 1.25
N ARG A 236 -5.44 -7.28 0.47
CA ARG A 236 -5.19 -6.29 -0.58
C ARG A 236 -4.65 -4.99 0.03
N HIS A 237 -5.27 -4.51 1.11
CA HIS A 237 -4.80 -3.32 1.81
C HIS A 237 -3.47 -3.55 2.51
N MET A 238 -3.29 -4.70 3.18
CA MET A 238 -2.02 -5.08 3.81
C MET A 238 -0.87 -5.16 2.81
N THR A 239 -1.10 -5.69 1.61
CA THR A 239 -0.09 -5.76 0.55
C THR A 239 0.44 -4.37 0.20
N HIS A 240 -0.46 -3.39 0.02
CA HIS A 240 -0.05 -2.02 -0.28
C HIS A 240 0.69 -1.36 0.89
N VAL A 241 0.23 -1.55 2.13
CA VAL A 241 0.93 -1.02 3.31
C VAL A 241 2.34 -1.60 3.40
N ASN A 242 2.48 -2.91 3.23
CA ASN A 242 3.78 -3.58 3.26
C ASN A 242 4.71 -3.03 2.16
N GLU A 243 4.21 -2.91 0.92
CA GLU A 243 4.94 -2.31 -0.20
C GLU A 243 5.44 -0.89 0.13
N MET A 244 4.61 -0.04 0.74
CA MET A 244 5.02 1.34 1.07
C MET A 244 6.12 1.37 2.13
N VAL A 245 6.13 0.44 3.09
CA VAL A 245 7.20 0.33 4.10
C VAL A 245 8.51 -0.12 3.45
N TYR A 246 8.49 -1.11 2.54
CA TYR A 246 9.68 -1.50 1.77
C TYR A 246 10.26 -0.33 0.96
N VAL A 247 9.39 0.41 0.28
CA VAL A 247 9.81 1.58 -0.51
C VAL A 247 10.44 2.63 0.40
N THR A 248 9.89 2.85 1.59
CA THR A 248 10.44 3.80 2.59
C THR A 248 11.81 3.37 3.09
N GLU A 249 12.01 2.09 3.40
CA GLU A 249 13.31 1.53 3.78
C GLU A 249 14.35 1.74 2.67
N SER A 250 13.98 1.47 1.40
CA SER A 250 14.84 1.66 0.23
C SER A 250 15.22 3.13 -0.01
N ILE A 251 14.27 4.05 0.19
CA ILE A 251 14.52 5.50 0.15
C ILE A 251 15.54 5.88 1.22
N LEU A 252 15.39 5.35 2.43
CA LEU A 252 16.28 5.68 3.54
C LEU A 252 17.70 5.16 3.32
N THR A 253 17.85 3.94 2.78
CA THR A 253 19.15 3.44 2.29
C THR A 253 19.76 4.38 1.26
N SER A 254 18.94 4.92 0.35
CA SER A 254 19.41 5.88 -0.65
C SER A 254 19.84 7.21 -0.02
N ILE A 255 19.11 7.73 0.97
CA ILE A 255 19.47 8.94 1.72
C ILE A 255 20.82 8.73 2.42
N GLN A 256 20.97 7.66 3.20
CA GLN A 256 22.20 7.32 3.92
C GLN A 256 23.40 7.16 2.97
N LYS A 257 23.20 6.53 1.81
CA LYS A 257 24.24 6.36 0.79
C LYS A 257 24.72 7.72 0.25
N HIS A 258 23.81 8.62 -0.10
CA HIS A 258 24.19 9.93 -0.64
C HIS A 258 24.76 10.85 0.45
N HIS A 259 24.28 10.74 1.69
CA HIS A 259 24.87 11.44 2.83
C HIS A 259 26.31 10.98 3.08
N GLY A 260 26.57 9.67 3.06
CA GLY A 260 27.94 9.13 3.14
C GLY A 260 28.85 9.64 2.01
N HIS A 261 28.32 9.78 0.79
CA HIS A 261 29.05 10.37 -0.33
C HIS A 261 29.34 11.87 -0.12
N PHE A 262 28.37 12.63 0.39
CA PHE A 262 28.54 14.03 0.75
C PHE A 262 29.64 14.20 1.80
N LEU A 263 29.62 13.39 2.87
CA LEU A 263 30.63 13.42 3.92
C LEU A 263 32.02 13.02 3.45
N ALA A 264 32.12 12.09 2.49
CA ALA A 264 33.39 11.68 1.93
C ALA A 264 34.02 12.78 1.04
N THR A 265 33.19 13.54 0.33
CA THR A 265 33.62 14.61 -0.59
C THR A 265 33.85 15.95 0.10
N ASP A 266 33.21 16.20 1.25
CA ASP A 266 33.39 17.42 2.06
C ASP A 266 34.64 17.40 2.96
N LYS A 267 35.42 16.31 2.97
CA LYS A 267 36.67 16.24 3.73
C LYS A 267 37.70 17.19 3.12
N ALA A 268 37.75 18.43 3.61
CA ALA A 268 38.95 19.24 3.50
C ALA A 268 40.11 18.47 4.15
N VAL A 269 41.23 18.37 3.44
CA VAL A 269 42.47 17.76 3.95
C VAL A 269 42.81 18.44 5.28
N ASP A 270 42.92 17.66 6.36
CA ASP A 270 43.24 18.07 7.74
C ASP A 270 42.15 18.75 8.61
N ALA A 271 40.88 18.79 8.20
CA ALA A 271 39.80 19.26 9.08
C ALA A 271 39.32 18.15 10.06
N PRO A 272 39.10 18.45 11.35
CA PRO A 272 38.53 17.48 12.29
C PRO A 272 37.13 17.04 11.82
N PRO A 273 36.74 15.76 12.04
CA PRO A 273 35.43 15.28 11.65
C PRO A 273 34.35 16.13 12.32
N LYS A 274 33.44 16.68 11.51
CA LYS A 274 32.29 17.45 11.97
C LYS A 274 31.33 16.49 12.69
N MET A 275 31.53 16.29 14.00
CA MET A 275 30.74 15.35 14.82
C MET A 275 29.23 15.59 14.73
N PHE A 276 28.80 16.85 14.52
CA PHE A 276 27.39 17.18 14.27
C PHE A 276 26.82 16.48 13.02
N PHE A 277 27.62 16.33 11.96
CA PHE A 277 27.16 15.68 10.73
C PHE A 277 27.10 14.16 10.90
N LEU A 278 28.01 13.59 11.68
CA LEU A 278 27.93 12.19 12.08
C LEU A 278 26.70 11.89 12.96
N ASN A 279 26.23 12.86 13.75
CA ASN A 279 24.97 12.72 14.49
C ASN A 279 23.75 12.68 13.55
N ILE A 280 23.77 13.38 12.40
CA ILE A 280 22.74 13.24 11.36
C ILE A 280 22.72 11.81 10.84
N GLN A 281 23.90 11.26 10.50
CA GLN A 281 24.01 9.86 10.06
C GLN A 281 23.47 8.89 11.11
N SER A 282 23.86 9.06 12.38
CA SER A 282 23.42 8.20 13.47
C SER A 282 21.89 8.25 13.69
N ARG A 283 21.26 9.43 13.56
CA ARG A 283 19.79 9.56 13.60
C ARG A 283 19.13 8.84 12.43
N LEU A 284 19.67 8.98 11.22
CA LEU A 284 19.16 8.26 10.04
C LEU A 284 19.30 6.74 10.20
N ASP A 285 20.41 6.25 10.74
CA ASP A 285 20.64 4.83 11.02
C ASP A 285 19.65 4.29 12.06
N SER A 286 19.38 5.05 13.12
CA SER A 286 18.38 4.70 14.13
C SER A 286 16.97 4.61 13.52
N LEU A 287 16.58 5.60 12.72
CA LEU A 287 15.31 5.61 12.01
C LEU A 287 15.21 4.47 11.00
N HIS A 288 16.31 4.11 10.33
CA HIS A 288 16.37 2.97 9.42
C HIS A 288 16.07 1.66 10.15
N ASN A 289 16.73 1.44 11.28
CA ASN A 289 16.46 0.28 12.12
C ASN A 289 14.98 0.24 12.59
N MET A 290 14.38 1.39 12.91
CA MET A 290 12.97 1.47 13.29
C MET A 290 12.06 1.08 12.11
N VAL A 291 12.30 1.61 10.92
CA VAL A 291 11.53 1.27 9.70
C VAL A 291 11.69 -0.22 9.33
N THR A 292 12.89 -0.79 9.47
CA THR A 292 13.13 -2.23 9.27
C THR A 292 12.31 -3.07 10.26
N ASN A 293 12.23 -2.67 11.53
CA ASN A 293 11.38 -3.36 12.51
C ASN A 293 9.88 -3.23 12.19
N LEU A 294 9.43 -2.07 11.68
CA LEU A 294 8.07 -1.89 11.18
C LEU A 294 7.79 -2.79 9.97
N ARG A 295 8.76 -2.93 9.06
CA ARG A 295 8.67 -3.85 7.92
C ARG A 295 8.48 -5.30 8.36
N HIS A 296 9.28 -5.77 9.31
CA HIS A 296 9.12 -7.13 9.86
C HIS A 296 7.74 -7.35 10.49
N ARG A 297 7.19 -6.34 11.16
CA ARG A 297 5.81 -6.40 11.70
C ARG A 297 4.78 -6.47 10.58
N ALA A 298 4.94 -5.67 9.52
CA ALA A 298 4.06 -5.69 8.36
C ALA A 298 4.09 -7.05 7.64
N GLU A 299 5.28 -7.64 7.45
CA GLU A 299 5.47 -8.99 6.90
C GLU A 299 4.80 -10.06 7.77
N SER A 300 4.97 -10.00 9.09
CA SER A 300 4.33 -10.94 10.02
C SER A 300 2.80 -10.85 9.97
N ASN A 301 2.25 -9.64 9.92
CA ASN A 301 0.81 -9.43 9.75
C ASN A 301 0.31 -9.97 8.39
N ASN A 302 1.09 -9.76 7.32
CA ASN A 302 0.78 -10.29 6.00
C ASN A 302 0.78 -11.83 5.98
N ALA A 303 1.76 -12.48 6.62
CA ALA A 303 1.76 -13.93 6.77
C ALA A 303 0.55 -14.43 7.59
N ARG A 304 0.16 -13.70 8.63
CA ARG A 304 -0.99 -14.04 9.48
C ARG A 304 -2.31 -14.03 8.69
N ILE A 305 -2.56 -13.01 7.86
CA ILE A 305 -3.78 -12.98 7.01
C ILE A 305 -3.77 -14.10 5.96
N GLN A 306 -2.63 -14.44 5.36
CA GLN A 306 -2.56 -15.54 4.40
C GLN A 306 -2.92 -16.88 5.05
N ASN A 307 -2.46 -17.12 6.27
CA ASN A 307 -2.84 -18.31 7.04
C ASN A 307 -4.35 -18.33 7.36
N GLU A 308 -4.95 -17.20 7.74
CA GLU A 308 -6.40 -17.11 7.99
C GLU A 308 -7.23 -17.31 6.73
N MET A 309 -6.77 -16.81 5.57
CA MET A 309 -7.43 -17.07 4.29
C MET A 309 -7.40 -18.56 3.94
N ALA A 310 -6.24 -19.21 4.09
CA ALA A 310 -6.09 -20.64 3.85
C ALA A 310 -7.00 -21.47 4.78
N LEU A 311 -7.05 -21.12 6.07
CA LEU A 311 -7.95 -21.74 7.03
C LEU A 311 -9.42 -21.59 6.61
N THR A 312 -9.85 -20.39 6.26
CA THR A 312 -11.23 -20.10 5.85
C THR A 312 -11.62 -20.87 4.58
N TYR A 313 -10.70 -20.96 3.61
CA TYR A 313 -10.93 -21.73 2.38
C TYR A 313 -11.01 -23.24 2.65
N ASN A 314 -10.12 -23.78 3.48
CA ASN A 314 -10.14 -25.18 3.87
C ASN A 314 -11.42 -25.55 4.62
N ASP A 315 -11.91 -24.67 5.49
CA ASP A 315 -13.18 -24.87 6.20
C ASP A 315 -14.38 -24.88 5.23
N ALA A 316 -14.39 -23.96 4.25
CA ALA A 316 -15.41 -23.95 3.20
C ALA A 316 -15.39 -25.25 2.37
N ALA A 317 -14.19 -25.69 1.95
CA ALA A 317 -14.01 -26.94 1.21
C ALA A 317 -14.41 -28.18 2.04
N ARG A 318 -14.18 -28.16 3.36
CA ARG A 318 -14.62 -29.24 4.26
C ARG A 318 -16.14 -29.33 4.34
N ILE A 319 -16.83 -28.19 4.41
CA ILE A 319 -18.29 -28.12 4.41
C ILE A 319 -18.82 -28.68 3.09
N ASP A 320 -18.27 -28.24 1.96
CA ASP A 320 -18.65 -28.74 0.63
C ASP A 320 -18.43 -30.26 0.49
N SER A 321 -17.27 -30.75 0.93
CA SER A 321 -16.96 -32.19 0.98
C SER A 321 -17.96 -32.97 1.83
N SER A 322 -18.42 -32.40 2.95
CA SER A 322 -19.42 -33.05 3.81
C SER A 322 -20.79 -33.12 3.15
N ALA A 323 -21.20 -32.07 2.42
CA ALA A 323 -22.43 -32.04 1.65
C ALA A 323 -22.36 -33.05 0.49
N MET A 324 -21.24 -33.11 -0.23
CA MET A 324 -21.02 -34.07 -1.30
C MET A 324 -21.08 -35.52 -0.79
N ARG A 325 -20.49 -35.81 0.38
CA ARG A 325 -20.62 -37.11 1.03
C ARG A 325 -22.08 -37.46 1.35
N ALA A 326 -22.87 -36.49 1.84
CA ALA A 326 -24.29 -36.71 2.11
C ALA A 326 -25.08 -37.03 0.84
N ILE A 327 -24.86 -36.29 -0.25
CA ILE A 327 -25.49 -36.55 -1.56
C ILE A 327 -25.10 -37.94 -2.08
N SER A 328 -23.83 -38.32 -1.99
CA SER A 328 -23.36 -39.65 -2.39
C SER A 328 -24.00 -40.76 -1.56
N LEU A 329 -24.17 -40.57 -0.25
CA LEU A 329 -24.86 -41.53 0.62
C LEU A 329 -26.34 -41.71 0.22
N ILE A 330 -27.02 -40.62 -0.12
CA ILE A 330 -28.39 -40.66 -0.66
C ILE A 330 -28.39 -41.45 -1.99
N GLY A 331 -27.45 -41.16 -2.90
CA GLY A 331 -27.30 -41.89 -4.16
C GLY A 331 -27.08 -43.39 -3.96
N LEU A 332 -26.20 -43.78 -3.04
CA LEU A 332 -25.93 -45.19 -2.70
C LEU A 332 -27.17 -45.92 -2.14
N LEU A 333 -28.08 -45.20 -1.49
CA LEU A 333 -29.32 -45.76 -0.97
C LEU A 333 -30.39 -45.90 -2.07
N PHE A 334 -30.56 -44.87 -2.90
CA PHE A 334 -31.64 -44.81 -3.88
C PHE A 334 -31.34 -45.53 -5.20
N LEU A 335 -30.10 -45.52 -5.68
CA LEU A 335 -29.75 -46.08 -7.00
C LEU A 335 -30.04 -47.60 -7.11
N PRO A 336 -29.65 -48.45 -6.14
CA PRO A 336 -29.94 -49.88 -6.22
C PRO A 336 -31.44 -50.18 -6.15
N ALA A 337 -32.15 -49.48 -5.27
CA ALA A 337 -33.61 -49.62 -5.11
C ALA A 337 -34.34 -49.19 -6.39
N ALA A 338 -33.96 -48.05 -6.99
CA ALA A 338 -34.54 -47.55 -8.23
C ALA A 338 -34.24 -48.47 -9.42
N PHE A 339 -33.03 -49.02 -9.51
CA PHE A 339 -32.65 -49.98 -10.55
C PHE A 339 -33.52 -51.26 -10.49
N VAL A 340 -33.68 -51.83 -9.30
CA VAL A 340 -34.54 -53.00 -9.10
C VAL A 340 -36.01 -52.65 -9.39
N ALA A 341 -36.49 -51.50 -8.91
CA ALA A 341 -37.84 -51.03 -9.19
C ALA A 341 -38.11 -50.88 -10.71
N ALA A 342 -37.15 -50.37 -11.48
CA ALA A 342 -37.26 -50.24 -12.93
C ALA A 342 -37.38 -51.60 -13.63
N ILE A 343 -36.52 -52.57 -13.29
CA ILE A 343 -36.55 -53.93 -13.85
C ILE A 343 -37.90 -54.60 -13.61
N PHE A 344 -38.49 -54.42 -12.42
CA PHE A 344 -39.71 -55.10 -12.03
C PHE A 344 -40.99 -54.27 -12.21
N SER A 345 -40.90 -53.04 -12.71
CA SER A 345 -42.00 -52.06 -12.77
C SER A 345 -43.23 -52.56 -13.53
N THR A 346 -43.04 -53.31 -14.62
CA THR A 346 -44.13 -53.82 -15.46
C THR A 346 -44.65 -55.19 -15.06
N SER A 347 -43.89 -55.93 -14.23
CA SER A 347 -44.20 -57.32 -13.85
C SER A 347 -45.06 -57.43 -12.59
N PHE A 348 -45.08 -56.40 -11.74
CA PHE A 348 -45.80 -56.43 -10.46
C PHE A 348 -47.19 -55.77 -10.46
N PHE A 349 -47.48 -54.91 -11.43
CA PHE A 349 -48.77 -54.24 -11.57
C PHE A 349 -49.59 -54.88 -12.69
N ASN A 350 -50.73 -55.47 -12.36
CA ASN A 350 -51.65 -56.05 -13.33
C ASN A 350 -52.94 -55.23 -13.35
N PHE A 351 -53.27 -54.66 -14.51
CA PHE A 351 -54.52 -53.93 -14.72
C PHE A 351 -55.59 -54.88 -15.24
N ASP A 352 -56.64 -55.08 -14.44
CA ASP A 352 -57.74 -55.97 -14.76
C ASP A 352 -58.81 -55.21 -15.56
N ALA A 353 -58.66 -55.19 -16.89
CA ALA A 353 -59.44 -54.39 -17.83
C ALA A 353 -60.99 -54.48 -17.70
N PRO A 354 -61.59 -55.62 -17.31
CA PRO A 354 -63.05 -55.73 -17.11
C PRO A 354 -63.57 -55.09 -15.81
N THR A 355 -62.74 -54.98 -14.78
CA THR A 355 -63.16 -54.46 -13.44
C THR A 355 -62.62 -53.07 -13.14
N GLY A 356 -61.60 -52.62 -13.89
CA GLY A 356 -60.96 -51.31 -13.70
C GLY A 356 -60.09 -51.21 -12.46
N ILE A 357 -59.81 -52.33 -11.78
CA ILE A 357 -59.08 -52.37 -10.51
C ILE A 357 -57.59 -52.66 -10.77
N TRP A 358 -56.71 -51.82 -10.22
CA TRP A 358 -55.27 -52.10 -10.16
C TRP A 358 -55.00 -53.13 -9.06
N LYS A 359 -54.47 -54.30 -9.42
CA LYS A 359 -54.07 -55.35 -8.46
C LYS A 359 -52.55 -55.43 -8.36
N LEU A 360 -52.05 -55.38 -7.12
CA LEU A 360 -50.64 -55.63 -6.80
C LEU A 360 -50.38 -57.14 -6.78
N SER A 361 -49.34 -57.60 -7.50
CA SER A 361 -48.96 -59.02 -7.51
C SER A 361 -48.58 -59.53 -6.12
N SER A 362 -48.99 -60.76 -5.78
CA SER A 362 -48.62 -61.45 -4.53
C SER A 362 -47.11 -61.64 -4.36
N HIS A 363 -46.36 -61.50 -5.45
CA HIS A 363 -44.91 -61.66 -5.52
C HIS A 363 -44.13 -60.37 -5.25
N PHE A 364 -44.79 -59.27 -4.89
CA PHE A 364 -44.15 -57.98 -4.59
C PHE A 364 -43.05 -58.08 -3.51
N TRP A 365 -43.09 -59.10 -2.63
CA TRP A 365 -42.03 -59.36 -1.65
C TRP A 365 -40.64 -59.55 -2.28
N MET A 366 -40.56 -60.01 -3.54
CA MET A 366 -39.29 -60.20 -4.25
C MET A 366 -38.55 -58.89 -4.49
N TYR A 367 -39.25 -57.76 -4.64
CA TYR A 367 -38.62 -56.44 -4.70
C TYR A 367 -37.74 -56.19 -3.46
N TRP A 368 -38.32 -56.38 -2.27
CA TRP A 368 -37.61 -56.17 -1.01
C TRP A 368 -36.48 -57.19 -0.80
N ALA A 369 -36.70 -58.45 -1.21
CA ALA A 369 -35.70 -59.52 -1.11
C ALA A 369 -34.45 -59.28 -1.96
N VAL A 370 -34.55 -58.51 -3.05
CA VAL A 370 -33.40 -58.19 -3.92
C VAL A 370 -32.85 -56.78 -3.64
N ALA A 371 -33.73 -55.79 -3.49
CA ALA A 371 -33.32 -54.40 -3.32
C ALA A 371 -32.56 -54.16 -2.01
N VAL A 372 -33.00 -54.76 -0.89
CA VAL A 372 -32.35 -54.55 0.41
C VAL A 372 -30.94 -55.14 0.44
N PRO A 373 -30.69 -56.42 0.08
CA PRO A 373 -29.33 -56.96 0.05
C PRO A 373 -28.42 -56.20 -0.92
N LEU A 374 -28.92 -55.82 -2.11
CA LEU A 374 -28.13 -55.07 -3.08
C LEU A 374 -27.69 -53.71 -2.51
N THR A 375 -28.60 -53.00 -1.82
CA THR A 375 -28.30 -51.72 -1.18
C THR A 375 -27.30 -51.88 -0.03
N VAL A 376 -27.43 -52.93 0.78
CA VAL A 376 -26.47 -53.24 1.85
C VAL A 376 -25.09 -53.52 1.27
N VAL A 377 -25.01 -54.34 0.21
CA VAL A 377 -23.75 -54.64 -0.48
C VAL A 377 -23.09 -53.36 -1.00
N THR A 378 -23.84 -52.49 -1.68
CA THR A 378 -23.28 -51.23 -2.22
C THR A 378 -22.75 -50.31 -1.13
N VAL A 379 -23.46 -50.18 -0.01
CA VAL A 379 -23.02 -49.34 1.12
C VAL A 379 -21.80 -49.94 1.81
N VAL A 380 -21.81 -51.25 2.08
CA VAL A 380 -20.66 -51.95 2.71
C VAL A 380 -19.43 -51.85 1.82
N SER A 381 -19.56 -52.05 0.50
CA SER A 381 -18.46 -51.88 -0.46
C SER A 381 -17.89 -50.47 -0.46
N TRP A 382 -18.71 -49.43 -0.27
CA TRP A 382 -18.23 -48.05 -0.16
C TRP A 382 -17.42 -47.80 1.11
N PHE A 383 -17.92 -48.24 2.27
CA PHE A 383 -17.25 -48.01 3.56
C PHE A 383 -15.97 -48.83 3.73
N PHE A 384 -15.98 -50.11 3.35
CA PHE A 384 -14.84 -51.00 3.52
C PHE A 384 -13.93 -51.07 2.29
N GLY A 385 -14.39 -50.55 1.14
CA GLY A 385 -13.66 -50.54 -0.12
C GLY A 385 -12.23 -50.01 -0.01
N PRO A 386 -11.99 -48.83 0.58
CA PRO A 386 -10.63 -48.29 0.71
C PRO A 386 -9.70 -49.18 1.54
N VAL A 387 -10.19 -49.77 2.64
CA VAL A 387 -9.41 -50.67 3.51
C VAL A 387 -9.06 -51.97 2.79
N ILE A 388 -10.02 -52.51 2.03
CA ILE A 388 -9.82 -53.72 1.22
C ILE A 388 -8.84 -53.43 0.08
N MET A 389 -9.01 -52.32 -0.62
CA MET A 389 -8.18 -51.92 -1.75
C MET A 389 -6.74 -51.59 -1.33
N ASP A 390 -6.53 -50.95 -0.17
CA ASP A 390 -5.18 -50.71 0.35
C ASP A 390 -4.44 -52.02 0.70
N LYS A 391 -5.17 -53.06 1.15
CA LYS A 391 -4.61 -54.41 1.40
C LYS A 391 -4.31 -55.20 0.14
N VAL A 392 -5.18 -55.09 -0.87
CA VAL A 392 -5.13 -55.91 -2.10
C VAL A 392 -4.22 -55.26 -3.16
N MET A 393 -4.18 -53.93 -3.24
CA MET A 393 -3.40 -53.15 -4.20
C MET A 393 -2.82 -51.88 -3.55
N PRO A 394 -1.62 -51.94 -2.94
CA PRO A 394 -1.03 -50.83 -2.17
C PRO A 394 -0.63 -49.57 -2.97
N GLN A 395 -1.00 -49.46 -4.26
CA GLN A 395 -0.78 -48.28 -5.11
C GLN A 395 -2.02 -47.81 -5.87
N TRP A 396 -3.22 -48.34 -5.57
CA TRP A 396 -4.43 -48.01 -6.32
C TRP A 396 -4.78 -46.51 -6.31
N ARG A 397 -4.40 -45.79 -5.23
CA ARG A 397 -4.64 -44.35 -5.07
C ARG A 397 -3.98 -43.47 -6.12
N ARG A 398 -2.86 -43.92 -6.72
CA ARG A 398 -2.19 -43.20 -7.83
C ARG A 398 -3.00 -43.14 -9.12
N TRP A 399 -4.05 -43.96 -9.24
CA TRP A 399 -4.90 -44.05 -10.43
C TRP A 399 -6.22 -43.27 -10.27
N VAL A 400 -6.45 -42.70 -9.08
CA VAL A 400 -7.73 -42.05 -8.70
C VAL A 400 -7.52 -40.58 -8.32
N GLU A 401 -6.31 -40.20 -7.86
CA GLU A 401 -5.82 -38.81 -7.83
C GLU A 401 -5.37 -38.36 -9.22
#